data_AF-A0A4Z2JEV2-F1
#
_entry.id   AF-A0A4Z2JEV2-F1
#
_cell.length_a   1.000
_cell.length_b   1.000
_cell.length_c   1.000
_cell.angle_alpha   90.00
_cell.angle_beta   90.00
_cell.angle_gamma   90.00
#
_symmetry.space_group_name_H-M   'P 1'
#
loop_
_entity.id
_entity.type
_entity.pdbx_description
1 polymer ?
#
loop_
_entity_poly.entity_id
_entity_poly.type
_entity_poly.pdbx_seq_one_letter_code
_entity_poly.pdbx_strand_id
1 'polypeptide(L)'
;MKRPSGTKNGEVFHSSVPDKMSLATASTHCHSLGAQLATVGQLYLAWQAGLDRCDPGWLADGSARYPINAPRRNCGGDEPAGVRTVYGNANRTGAPDTADLYDAFCYRGTHFGR
;
A
#
# COMPACT_ATOMS: atom_id res chain seq x y z
N MET A 1 18.64 -13.57 -20.17
CA MET A 1 17.69 -13.94 -19.09
C MET A 1 16.30 -13.37 -19.42
N LYS A 2 15.36 -14.17 -19.93
CA LYS A 2 13.94 -13.78 -19.96
C LYS A 2 13.34 -14.08 -18.58
N ARG A 3 12.91 -13.06 -17.84
CA ARG A 3 12.16 -13.25 -16.59
C ARG A 3 10.86 -14.01 -16.94
N PRO A 4 10.54 -15.13 -16.30
CA PRO A 4 9.29 -15.83 -16.60
C PRO A 4 8.11 -14.91 -16.31
N SER A 5 7.16 -14.83 -17.25
CA SER A 5 5.95 -14.03 -17.12
C SER A 5 5.10 -14.58 -15.95
N GLY A 6 5.24 -13.98 -14.78
CA GLY A 6 4.44 -14.28 -13.59
C GLY A 6 3.13 -13.48 -13.53
N THR A 7 2.39 -13.32 -14.62
CA THR A 7 1.16 -12.50 -14.64
C THR A 7 -0.09 -13.37 -14.52
N LYS A 8 -0.27 -14.01 -13.36
CA LYS A 8 -1.56 -14.62 -12.99
C LYS A 8 -2.16 -14.16 -11.66
N ASN A 9 -1.51 -13.24 -10.93
CA ASN A 9 -1.92 -12.88 -9.56
C ASN A 9 -2.08 -11.37 -9.36
N GLY A 10 -3.10 -10.77 -9.99
CA GLY A 10 -3.56 -9.41 -9.66
C GLY A 10 -2.53 -8.29 -9.72
N GLU A 11 -2.93 -7.10 -9.29
CA GLU A 11 -2.09 -5.89 -9.30
C GLU A 11 -2.36 -5.07 -8.03
N VAL A 12 -1.30 -4.65 -7.36
CA VAL A 12 -1.36 -3.60 -6.33
C VAL A 12 -1.13 -2.26 -7.00
N PHE A 13 -2.04 -1.32 -6.79
CA PHE A 13 -1.91 0.05 -7.26
C PHE A 13 -2.19 1.03 -6.12
N HIS A 14 -1.54 2.19 -6.18
CA HIS A 14 -1.74 3.28 -5.25
C HIS A 14 -2.93 4.15 -5.70
N SER A 15 -3.78 4.57 -4.77
CA SER A 15 -4.89 5.48 -5.04
C SER A 15 -4.96 6.57 -3.98
N SER A 16 -5.06 7.82 -4.44
CA SER A 16 -5.12 9.01 -3.60
C SER A 16 -6.28 9.91 -4.01
N VAL A 17 -6.78 10.69 -3.06
CA VAL A 17 -7.78 11.75 -3.24
C VAL A 17 -7.32 13.00 -2.48
N PRO A 18 -7.80 14.23 -2.83
CA PRO A 18 -7.31 15.47 -2.22
C PRO A 18 -7.37 15.48 -0.68
N ASP A 19 -8.49 15.05 -0.12
CA ASP A 19 -8.72 15.06 1.34
C ASP A 19 -8.19 13.81 2.05
N LYS A 20 -7.48 12.94 1.33
CA LYS A 20 -7.06 11.61 1.82
C LYS A 20 -8.27 10.82 2.33
N MET A 21 -8.03 9.68 2.97
CA MET A 21 -9.08 8.74 3.35
C MET A 21 -8.84 8.15 4.73
N SER A 22 -9.91 8.00 5.51
CA SER A 22 -9.95 7.09 6.66
C SER A 22 -9.94 5.63 6.20
N LEU A 23 -9.67 4.67 7.10
CA LEU A 23 -9.63 3.25 6.75
C LEU A 23 -10.92 2.78 6.07
N ALA A 24 -12.08 3.17 6.62
CA ALA A 24 -13.39 2.82 6.07
C ALA A 24 -13.63 3.44 4.67
N THR A 25 -13.19 4.69 4.49
CA THR A 25 -13.30 5.39 3.20
C THR A 25 -12.38 4.77 2.17
N ALA A 26 -11.14 4.43 2.54
CA ALA A 26 -10.16 3.78 1.67
C ALA A 26 -10.65 2.40 1.20
N SER A 27 -11.27 1.62 2.10
CA SER A 27 -11.90 0.34 1.75
C SER A 27 -13.00 0.51 0.71
N THR A 28 -13.94 1.44 0.96
CA THR A 28 -15.05 1.74 0.05
C THR A 28 -14.54 2.25 -1.30
N HIS A 29 -13.49 3.10 -1.28
CA HIS A 29 -12.85 3.63 -2.47
C HIS A 29 -12.23 2.51 -3.31
N CYS A 30 -11.42 1.62 -2.73
CA CYS A 30 -10.89 0.46 -3.46
C CYS A 30 -12.02 -0.41 -4.04
N HIS A 31 -13.11 -0.63 -3.30
CA HIS A 31 -14.27 -1.37 -3.80
C HIS A 31 -14.93 -0.71 -5.02
N SER A 32 -15.07 0.61 -5.01
CA SER A 32 -15.60 1.37 -6.16
C SER A 32 -14.74 1.23 -7.42
N LEU A 33 -13.44 0.95 -7.26
CA LEU A 33 -12.48 0.70 -8.34
C LEU A 33 -12.43 -0.78 -8.78
N GLY A 34 -13.34 -1.62 -8.29
CA GLY A 34 -13.32 -3.06 -8.56
C GLY A 34 -12.14 -3.78 -7.90
N ALA A 35 -11.67 -3.26 -6.78
CA ALA A 35 -10.53 -3.77 -6.01
C ALA A 35 -10.90 -3.94 -4.54
N GLN A 36 -9.93 -4.35 -3.72
CA GLN A 36 -10.01 -4.35 -2.25
C GLN A 36 -8.75 -3.69 -1.71
N LEU A 37 -8.72 -3.31 -0.44
CA LEU A 37 -7.44 -2.92 0.17
C LEU A 37 -6.44 -4.07 0.02
N ALA A 38 -5.20 -3.73 -0.36
CA ALA A 38 -4.14 -4.70 -0.48
C ALA A 38 -3.79 -5.28 0.88
N THR A 39 -3.44 -6.57 0.91
CA THR A 39 -2.83 -7.15 2.09
C THR A 39 -1.38 -6.70 2.20
N VAL A 40 -0.81 -6.83 3.40
CA VAL A 40 0.61 -6.60 3.65
C VAL A 40 1.50 -7.43 2.72
N GLY A 41 1.16 -8.71 2.54
CA GLY A 41 1.91 -9.60 1.66
C GLY A 41 1.86 -9.16 0.19
N GLN A 42 0.69 -8.71 -0.29
CA GLN A 42 0.55 -8.16 -1.64
C GLN A 42 1.38 -6.89 -1.83
N LEU A 43 1.35 -5.95 -0.87
CA LEU A 43 2.18 -4.76 -0.93
C LEU A 43 3.67 -5.11 -0.92
N TYR A 44 4.09 -6.07 -0.10
CA TYR A 44 5.47 -6.53 -0.04
C TYR A 44 5.94 -7.12 -1.37
N LEU A 45 5.13 -7.98 -2.00
CA LEU A 45 5.43 -8.53 -3.33
C LEU A 45 5.49 -7.43 -4.41
N ALA A 46 4.58 -6.46 -4.36
CA ALA A 46 4.60 -5.32 -5.27
C ALA A 46 5.87 -4.46 -5.08
N TRP A 47 6.30 -4.25 -3.84
CA TRP A 47 7.58 -3.61 -3.53
C TRP A 47 8.76 -4.41 -4.08
N GLN A 48 8.82 -5.72 -3.87
CA GLN A 48 9.89 -6.56 -4.45
C GLN A 48 9.88 -6.53 -6.00
N ALA A 49 8.72 -6.27 -6.61
CA ALA A 49 8.58 -6.10 -8.05
C ALA A 49 8.91 -4.69 -8.55
N GLY A 50 9.22 -3.73 -7.66
CA GLY A 50 9.67 -2.38 -8.01
C GLY A 50 8.72 -1.24 -7.62
N LEU A 51 7.62 -1.51 -6.90
CA LEU A 51 6.72 -0.45 -6.42
C LEU A 51 7.45 0.47 -5.44
N ASP A 52 7.53 1.77 -5.76
CA ASP A 52 8.14 2.83 -4.94
C ASP A 52 7.13 3.96 -4.74
N ARG A 53 6.69 4.21 -3.50
CA ARG A 53 5.77 5.30 -3.14
C ARG A 53 6.10 5.86 -1.77
N CYS A 54 6.04 7.19 -1.68
CA CYS A 54 6.38 7.90 -0.45
C CYS A 54 5.20 8.21 0.46
N ASP A 55 4.00 7.99 -0.04
CA ASP A 55 2.79 8.35 0.65
C ASP A 55 2.27 7.12 1.41
N PRO A 56 2.05 7.22 2.73
CA PRO A 56 1.39 6.16 3.48
C PRO A 56 0.01 5.87 2.90
N GLY A 57 -0.30 4.58 2.79
CA GLY A 57 -1.61 4.11 2.36
C GLY A 57 -2.15 3.02 3.26
N TRP A 58 -3.46 3.01 3.45
CA TRP A 58 -4.20 1.98 4.17
C TRP A 58 -4.05 0.60 3.52
N LEU A 59 -4.00 -0.43 4.37
CA LEU A 59 -4.00 -1.85 4.01
C LEU A 59 -5.15 -2.59 4.70
N ALA A 60 -5.43 -3.81 4.22
CA ALA A 60 -6.55 -4.63 4.69
C ALA A 60 -6.48 -5.01 6.18
N ASP A 61 -5.29 -4.98 6.80
CA ASP A 61 -5.10 -5.25 8.23
C ASP A 61 -5.31 -4.01 9.11
N GLY A 62 -5.69 -2.87 8.53
CA GLY A 62 -5.81 -1.60 9.24
C GLY A 62 -4.47 -0.96 9.59
N SER A 63 -3.36 -1.42 9.00
CA SER A 63 -2.10 -0.68 9.05
C SER A 63 -2.01 0.32 7.90
N ALA A 64 -1.24 1.39 8.10
CA ALA A 64 -0.82 2.28 7.03
C ALA A 64 0.67 2.08 6.76
N ARG A 65 1.03 1.87 5.49
CA ARG A 65 2.42 1.58 5.08
C ARG A 65 2.80 2.28 3.79
N TYR A 66 4.10 2.41 3.53
CA TYR A 66 4.62 2.95 2.26
C TYR A 66 5.87 2.18 1.80
N PRO A 67 5.91 1.67 0.55
CA PRO A 67 7.04 0.91 0.01
C PRO A 67 8.10 1.82 -0.63
N ILE A 68 9.36 1.71 -0.21
CA ILE A 68 10.48 2.48 -0.77
C ILE A 68 11.49 1.52 -1.38
N ASN A 69 11.69 1.60 -2.69
CA ASN A 69 12.77 0.91 -3.41
C ASN A 69 13.98 1.83 -3.65
N ALA A 70 13.76 3.14 -3.79
CA ALA A 70 14.78 4.15 -3.98
C ALA A 70 14.73 5.18 -2.83
N PRO A 71 15.44 4.92 -1.71
CA PRO A 71 15.53 5.86 -0.59
C PRO A 71 16.00 7.24 -1.05
N ARG A 72 15.38 8.29 -0.51
CA ARG A 72 15.66 9.69 -0.83
C ARG A 72 15.44 10.55 0.41
N ARG A 73 16.03 11.75 0.46
CA ARG A 73 16.03 12.61 1.67
C ARG A 73 14.66 12.78 2.33
N ASN A 74 13.60 12.99 1.53
CA ASN A 74 12.23 13.20 2.04
C ASN A 74 11.39 11.91 2.07
N CYS A 75 12.01 10.76 1.77
CA CYS A 75 11.35 9.47 1.65
C CYS A 75 12.26 8.32 2.08
N GLY A 76 12.19 7.94 3.35
CA GLY A 76 13.07 6.93 3.94
C GLY A 76 14.43 7.47 4.38
N GLY A 77 14.82 8.68 3.97
CA GLY A 77 16.09 9.28 4.40
C GLY A 77 17.27 8.39 4.01
N ASP A 78 18.09 8.03 5.00
CA ASP A 78 19.26 7.17 4.83
C ASP A 78 18.96 5.69 5.14
N GLU A 79 17.70 5.35 5.45
CA GLU A 79 17.29 3.98 5.69
C GLU A 79 17.28 3.16 4.38
N PRO A 80 17.62 1.85 4.43
CA PRO A 80 17.58 0.98 3.26
C PRO A 80 16.19 0.88 2.59
N ALA A 81 16.13 0.28 1.41
CA ALA A 81 14.86 -0.07 0.78
C ALA A 81 14.00 -0.96 1.70
N GLY A 82 12.69 -0.76 1.70
CA GLY A 82 11.76 -1.55 2.50
C GLY A 82 10.33 -1.02 2.51
N VAL A 83 9.42 -1.82 3.08
CA VAL A 83 8.04 -1.40 3.38
C VAL A 83 8.00 -0.81 4.78
N ARG A 84 7.72 0.48 4.89
CA ARG A 84 7.71 1.23 6.16
C ARG A 84 6.31 1.25 6.73
N THR A 85 6.20 1.12 8.04
CA THR A 85 4.92 1.15 8.77
C THR A 85 4.76 2.47 9.49
N VAL A 86 3.57 3.06 9.39
CA VAL A 86 3.14 4.17 10.24
C VAL A 86 2.64 3.58 11.56
N TYR A 87 3.14 4.12 12.66
CA TYR A 87 2.78 3.69 14.02
C TYR A 87 1.92 4.75 14.68
N GLY A 88 0.93 4.31 15.47
CA GLY A 88 0.06 5.23 16.22
C GLY A 88 0.78 5.90 17.40
N ASN A 89 1.83 5.27 17.93
CA ASN A 89 2.57 5.77 19.09
C ASN A 89 4.01 6.20 18.74
N ALA A 90 4.51 7.20 19.47
CA ALA A 90 5.88 7.73 19.32
C ALA A 90 6.98 6.68 19.54
N ASN A 91 6.72 5.64 20.33
CA ASN A 91 7.63 4.52 20.57
C ASN A 91 7.59 3.45 19.46
N ARG A 92 7.02 3.75 18.29
CA ARG A 92 6.87 2.83 17.14
C ARG A 92 6.08 1.56 17.48
N THR A 93 4.98 1.74 18.21
CA THR A 93 4.03 0.66 18.52
C THR A 93 2.62 1.09 18.14
N GLY A 94 1.71 0.11 18.06
CA GLY A 94 0.31 0.35 17.76
C GLY A 94 0.03 0.66 16.29
N ALA A 95 -1.15 0.24 15.83
CA ALA A 95 -1.68 0.69 14.55
C ALA A 95 -2.10 2.17 14.65
N PRO A 96 -2.13 2.91 13.51
CA PRO A 96 -2.75 4.23 13.47
C PRO A 96 -4.26 4.16 13.81
N ASP A 97 -4.86 5.30 14.17
CA ASP A 97 -6.31 5.37 14.39
C ASP A 97 -7.02 5.16 13.05
N THR A 98 -8.09 4.37 13.01
CA THR A 98 -8.88 4.13 11.79
C THR A 98 -9.46 5.41 11.17
N ALA A 99 -9.55 6.51 11.92
CA ALA A 99 -9.96 7.83 11.46
C ALA A 99 -8.81 8.68 10.89
N ASP A 100 -7.55 8.26 11.05
CA ASP A 100 -6.40 8.94 10.46
C ASP A 100 -6.52 8.97 8.92
N LEU A 101 -5.92 9.99 8.30
CA LEU A 101 -6.10 10.27 6.88
C LEU A 101 -4.84 9.92 6.08
N TYR A 102 -4.96 8.91 5.21
CA TYR A 102 -3.90 8.42 4.34
C TYR A 102 -4.41 8.14 2.93
N ASP A 103 -3.52 7.72 2.03
CA ASP A 103 -3.92 7.16 0.73
C ASP A 103 -4.40 5.70 0.89
N ALA A 104 -4.57 4.99 -0.22
CA ALA A 104 -4.91 3.57 -0.22
C ALA A 104 -3.98 2.78 -1.15
N PHE A 105 -3.56 1.59 -0.73
CA PHE A 105 -3.07 0.59 -1.66
C PHE A 105 -4.21 -0.39 -1.94
N CYS A 106 -4.66 -0.43 -3.18
CA CYS A 106 -5.72 -1.32 -3.62
C CYS A 106 -5.11 -2.50 -4.37
N TYR A 107 -5.73 -3.68 -4.25
CA TYR A 107 -5.40 -4.88 -5.00
C TYR A 107 -6.58 -5.29 -5.87
N ARG A 108 -6.33 -5.45 -7.16
CA ARG A 108 -7.30 -6.00 -8.12
C ARG A 108 -6.83 -7.37 -8.57
N GLY A 109 -7.58 -8.41 -8.21
CA GLY A 109 -7.31 -9.77 -8.65
C GLY A 109 -7.56 -9.95 -10.15
N THR A 110 -6.68 -10.68 -10.83
CA THR A 110 -6.91 -11.14 -12.20
C THR A 110 -7.74 -12.42 -12.17
N HIS A 111 -9.01 -12.33 -11.76
CA HIS A 111 -9.98 -13.37 -12.06
C HIS A 111 -11.12 -12.79 -12.90
N PHE A 112 -11.37 -13.50 -13.99
CA PHE A 112 -12.20 -13.16 -15.14
C PHE A 112 -13.59 -12.64 -14.75
N GLY A 113 -14.09 -11.73 -15.59
CA GLY A 113 -15.46 -11.24 -15.54
C GLY A 113 -16.47 -12.37 -15.39
N ARG A 114 -17.57 -12.04 -14.72
CA ARG A 114 -18.84 -12.70 -14.99
C ARG A 114 -19.26 -12.39 -16.43
#